data_AF-A0A964EX17-F1
#
_entry.id   AF-A0A964EX17-F1
#
_cell.length_a   1.000
_cell.length_b   1.000
_cell.length_c   1.000
_cell.angle_alpha   90.00
_cell.angle_beta   90.00
_cell.angle_gamma   90.00
#
_symmetry.space_group_name_H-M   'P 1'
#
loop_
_entity.id
_entity.type
_entity.pdbx_description
1 polymer ?
#
loop_
_entity_poly.entity_id
_entity_poly.type
_entity_poly.pdbx_seq_one_letter_code
_entity_poly.pdbx_strand_id
1 'polypeptide(L)'
;MRALLYVSVFLVACGDKEADDSVDSASATDLDGDGFSTPVDCDDGDPAVNPLAVEVCDGVDQDCDSSVDEGVLIDIFADVDGDGFGDPATATQACGTTEGRVLDHTDCDDADATVFPGAEEVCDDGVVNDCDGTLEDAMAGCVRAGAYGLDDADAVLRGEGGSFSFSIASAGDVNADGVGDVVVGAPHLAYTSAQQGAAFLFYGPISGEVQAADADARIDGTAYEPELATDVLGPGDLNGDGYDDLVVSALHSRLTLNGGDVAGSVYVFHGPLSGVLGQGDADVELRLTTEHDHFGYFLGSGDLNGDGAVDLVGSAPWTASLGGEALGVFYGPFPAASTERQADLILRNNRTESLPGIAIAVGDLDGDGQDDLATGVLSDAGTGGVEIVYGPLPTGQLDITAADVSVFSAVPDVLGHAVVIAGDMDGDGYNDLAAGAHRSATNGRASGGAWVLPGPLTASGEVSALASGVVLGEASDDNAGEYLAAGGDTDGDGLSDLVVSARWADTTVVDGGRVYLVHGPVSGAASLGDASLILSGEVASATAGLDVALGDLDGDPWPELLIGSLGEDGAGAVHIFNGRGY
;
A
#
# COMPACT_ATOMS: atom_id res chain seq x y z
N MET A 1 52.88 -31.29 42.54
CA MET A 1 54.08 -31.96 43.09
C MET A 1 55.17 -31.83 42.05
N ARG A 2 56.10 -30.87 42.19
CA ARG A 2 57.44 -30.99 42.81
C ARG A 2 58.43 -31.83 41.99
N ALA A 3 59.39 -31.13 41.36
CA ALA A 3 60.86 -31.38 41.27
C ALA A 3 61.35 -30.70 39.97
N LEU A 4 62.18 -29.66 39.89
CA LEU A 4 63.31 -29.15 40.67
C LEU A 4 64.44 -30.16 40.89
N LEU A 5 65.52 -30.03 40.09
CA LEU A 5 66.94 -29.98 40.47
C LEU A 5 67.81 -29.97 39.18
N TYR A 6 68.56 -28.92 38.84
CA TYR A 6 69.86 -28.43 39.34
C TYR A 6 71.08 -28.86 38.48
N VAL A 7 71.62 -27.86 37.77
CA VAL A 7 73.03 -27.42 37.70
C VAL A 7 74.13 -28.43 37.34
N SER A 8 74.93 -28.09 36.32
CA SER A 8 76.38 -28.38 36.33
C SER A 8 77.17 -27.30 35.62
N VAL A 9 77.93 -26.59 36.45
CA VAL A 9 78.93 -25.56 36.18
C VAL A 9 80.15 -26.17 35.48
N PHE A 10 80.69 -25.50 34.47
CA PHE A 10 82.09 -25.66 34.08
C PHE A 10 82.78 -24.30 33.98
N LEU A 11 83.65 -24.06 34.97
CA LEU A 11 84.68 -23.03 34.97
C LEU A 11 85.81 -23.43 34.02
N VAL A 12 86.24 -22.52 33.14
CA VAL A 12 87.63 -22.43 32.65
C VAL A 12 88.06 -20.97 32.70
N ALA A 13 89.19 -20.73 33.36
CA ALA A 13 89.74 -19.43 33.67
C ALA A 13 90.81 -18.95 32.68
N CYS A 14 90.86 -17.62 32.54
CA CYS A 14 91.98 -16.69 32.29
C CYS A 14 92.92 -16.85 31.08
N GLY A 15 92.91 -15.80 30.26
CA GLY A 15 94.10 -15.25 29.61
C GLY A 15 94.05 -13.72 29.69
N ASP A 16 94.91 -13.14 30.54
CA ASP A 16 95.09 -11.70 30.73
C ASP A 16 95.60 -11.01 29.46
N LYS A 17 95.04 -9.84 29.13
CA LYS A 17 95.80 -8.76 28.49
C LYS A 17 95.35 -7.40 29.02
N GLU A 18 96.39 -6.62 29.29
CA GLU A 18 96.42 -5.40 30.07
C GLU A 18 95.61 -4.24 29.49
N ALA A 19 95.28 -3.34 30.41
CA ALA A 19 94.49 -2.12 30.25
C ALA A 19 94.99 -1.20 29.12
N ASP A 20 94.04 -0.72 28.34
CA ASP A 20 94.12 0.59 27.67
C ASP A 20 92.94 1.42 28.16
N ASP A 21 93.29 2.48 28.89
CA ASP A 21 92.42 3.42 29.57
C ASP A 21 92.24 4.61 28.64
N SER A 22 91.17 4.62 27.82
CA SER A 22 90.77 5.85 27.14
C SER A 22 89.33 5.83 26.57
N VAL A 23 88.53 6.75 27.12
CA VAL A 23 87.51 7.59 26.46
C VAL A 23 86.08 7.05 26.32
N ASP A 24 85.23 7.57 27.23
CA ASP A 24 83.88 8.11 26.99
C ASP A 24 82.82 7.15 26.42
N SER A 25 82.25 6.36 27.33
CA SER A 25 80.96 5.72 27.17
C SER A 25 79.85 6.77 27.09
N ALA A 26 79.53 7.24 25.88
CA ALA A 26 78.14 7.44 25.53
C ALA A 26 77.51 6.04 25.41
N SER A 27 77.23 5.43 26.57
CA SER A 27 76.32 4.30 26.63
C SER A 27 75.02 4.81 26.06
N ALA A 28 74.49 4.16 25.04
CA ALA A 28 73.07 4.26 24.75
C ALA A 28 72.37 3.93 26.08
N THR A 29 71.81 4.96 26.70
CA THR A 29 71.11 4.83 27.97
C THR A 29 69.69 4.51 27.60
N ASP A 30 69.31 3.25 27.81
CA ASP A 30 67.92 2.80 27.88
C ASP A 30 67.17 3.70 28.89
N LEU A 31 66.39 4.66 28.39
CA LEU A 31 65.79 5.71 29.23
C LEU A 31 64.47 5.26 29.88
N ASP A 32 63.75 4.32 29.28
CA ASP A 32 62.47 3.79 29.78
C ASP A 32 62.57 2.41 30.48
N GLY A 33 63.68 1.69 30.29
CA GLY A 33 64.01 0.42 30.93
C GLY A 33 63.46 -0.82 30.23
N ASP A 34 63.10 -0.76 28.96
CA ASP A 34 62.54 -1.90 28.20
C ASP A 34 63.61 -2.87 27.63
N GLY A 35 64.88 -2.47 27.69
CA GLY A 35 66.04 -3.23 27.25
C GLY A 35 66.57 -2.88 25.85
N PHE A 36 65.96 -1.93 25.16
CA PHE A 36 66.43 -1.34 23.90
C PHE A 36 66.95 0.09 24.14
N SER A 37 67.63 0.64 23.14
CA SER A 37 68.15 2.01 23.20
C SER A 37 68.50 2.51 21.80
N THR A 38 68.60 3.83 21.65
CA THR A 38 68.95 4.44 20.37
C THR A 38 70.32 3.94 19.85
N PRO A 39 70.48 3.66 18.54
CA PRO A 39 69.56 3.96 17.44
C PRO A 39 68.65 2.80 17.02
N VAL A 40 68.58 1.72 17.81
CA VAL A 40 67.75 0.54 17.49
C VAL A 40 66.32 0.73 17.97
N ASP A 41 66.17 1.43 19.09
CA ASP A 41 64.92 1.96 19.60
C ASP A 41 64.65 3.33 18.96
N CYS A 42 63.48 3.47 18.35
CA CYS A 42 63.05 4.68 17.67
C CYS A 42 62.44 5.73 18.62
N ASP A 43 62.05 5.36 19.85
CA ASP A 43 61.71 6.28 20.95
C ASP A 43 62.14 5.70 22.33
N ASP A 44 63.43 5.89 22.67
CA ASP A 44 64.09 5.48 23.94
C ASP A 44 63.33 5.90 25.23
N GLY A 45 62.35 6.81 25.12
CA GLY A 45 61.55 7.30 26.24
C GLY A 45 60.18 6.62 26.41
N ASP A 46 59.77 5.73 25.51
CA ASP A 46 58.49 5.02 25.54
C ASP A 46 58.66 3.48 25.45
N PRO A 47 58.41 2.74 26.55
CA PRO A 47 58.66 1.30 26.60
C PRO A 47 57.66 0.48 25.74
N ALA A 48 56.71 1.13 25.09
CA ALA A 48 55.81 0.55 24.10
C ALA A 48 56.36 0.61 22.66
N VAL A 49 57.47 1.30 22.42
CA VAL A 49 58.07 1.52 21.10
C VAL A 49 59.47 0.89 21.10
N ASN A 50 59.60 -0.30 20.53
CA ASN A 50 60.88 -1.03 20.42
C ASN A 50 60.78 -2.16 19.39
N PRO A 51 61.92 -2.72 18.90
CA PRO A 51 61.93 -3.77 17.86
C PRO A 51 61.17 -5.08 18.11
N LEU A 52 60.56 -5.27 19.28
CA LEU A 52 59.73 -6.43 19.60
C LEU A 52 58.30 -6.05 20.01
N ALA A 53 57.94 -4.77 19.93
CA ALA A 53 56.58 -4.32 20.17
C ALA A 53 55.64 -4.88 19.09
N VAL A 54 54.35 -4.92 19.41
CA VAL A 54 53.30 -5.31 18.47
C VAL A 54 52.62 -4.03 18.03
N GLU A 55 52.40 -3.90 16.73
CA GLU A 55 51.75 -2.73 16.18
C GLU A 55 50.36 -2.49 16.82
N VAL A 56 50.08 -1.22 17.09
CA VAL A 56 48.80 -0.70 17.54
C VAL A 56 48.49 0.50 16.67
N CYS A 57 47.29 0.48 16.10
CA CYS A 57 46.78 1.48 15.20
C CYS A 57 46.61 2.87 15.88
N ASP A 58 47.72 3.60 16.00
CA ASP A 58 47.80 4.93 16.63
C ASP A 58 48.72 5.91 15.89
N GLY A 59 49.29 5.49 14.76
CA GLY A 59 50.17 6.29 13.91
C GLY A 59 51.62 6.33 14.38
N VAL A 60 52.00 5.49 15.35
CA VAL A 60 53.38 5.27 15.80
C VAL A 60 53.89 3.95 15.23
N ASP A 61 55.13 3.94 14.76
CA ASP A 61 55.88 2.73 14.41
C ASP A 61 56.37 2.11 15.72
N GLN A 62 55.63 1.13 16.27
CA GLN A 62 56.01 0.56 17.57
C GLN A 62 57.16 -0.42 17.44
N ASP A 63 57.27 -1.16 16.34
CA ASP A 63 58.33 -2.15 16.13
C ASP A 63 59.61 -1.62 15.45
N CYS A 64 59.64 -0.31 15.19
CA CYS A 64 60.75 0.43 14.60
C CYS A 64 61.23 -0.13 13.25
N ASP A 65 60.37 -0.79 12.47
CA ASP A 65 60.71 -1.35 11.16
C ASP A 65 60.60 -0.35 9.98
N SER A 66 60.19 0.90 10.28
CA SER A 66 59.91 2.00 9.35
C SER A 66 58.58 1.89 8.58
N SER A 67 57.79 0.89 8.86
CA SER A 67 56.36 0.83 8.56
C SER A 67 55.60 1.37 9.76
N VAL A 68 54.37 1.84 9.55
CA VAL A 68 53.55 2.39 10.64
C VAL A 68 52.22 1.66 10.58
N ASP A 69 51.80 1.10 11.72
CA ASP A 69 50.55 0.40 11.91
C ASP A 69 50.39 -0.85 11.01
N GLU A 70 51.47 -1.46 10.52
CA GLU A 70 51.36 -2.64 9.66
C GLU A 70 50.80 -3.86 10.40
N GLY A 71 50.05 -4.70 9.68
CA GLY A 71 49.41 -5.87 10.27
C GLY A 71 48.21 -5.56 11.19
N VAL A 72 47.91 -4.29 11.48
CA VAL A 72 46.69 -3.86 12.18
C VAL A 72 45.74 -3.02 11.32
N LEU A 73 46.16 -2.60 10.12
CA LEU A 73 45.25 -1.98 9.14
C LEU A 73 44.23 -3.00 8.61
N ILE A 74 43.01 -2.52 8.43
CA ILE A 74 41.91 -3.24 7.77
C ILE A 74 41.60 -2.59 6.43
N ASP A 75 41.12 -3.39 5.48
CA ASP A 75 40.64 -2.86 4.21
C ASP A 75 39.28 -2.19 4.44
N ILE A 76 39.15 -0.96 3.93
CA ILE A 76 37.90 -0.21 3.85
C ILE A 76 37.66 0.16 2.39
N PHE A 77 36.39 0.27 2.00
CA PHE A 77 35.94 0.46 0.62
C PHE A 77 35.15 1.76 0.53
N ALA A 78 35.25 2.48 -0.59
CA ALA A 78 34.40 3.64 -0.84
C ALA A 78 32.94 3.19 -0.88
N ASP A 79 32.08 3.98 -0.25
CA ASP A 79 30.62 3.88 -0.27
C ASP A 79 30.17 5.24 -0.83
N VAL A 80 30.01 5.31 -2.15
CA VAL A 80 29.85 6.58 -2.87
C VAL A 80 28.39 7.04 -2.87
N ASP A 81 27.44 6.12 -2.87
CA ASP A 81 26.00 6.40 -2.87
C ASP A 81 25.36 6.36 -1.46
N GLY A 82 26.04 5.79 -0.47
CA GLY A 82 25.66 5.82 0.94
C GLY A 82 24.77 4.68 1.40
N ASP A 83 24.68 3.56 0.67
CA ASP A 83 23.83 2.42 1.03
C ASP A 83 24.43 1.48 2.09
N GLY A 84 25.73 1.66 2.40
CA GLY A 84 26.45 0.89 3.42
C GLY A 84 27.25 -0.28 2.89
N PHE A 85 27.22 -0.53 1.58
CA PHE A 85 28.11 -1.40 0.83
C PHE A 85 29.15 -0.55 0.10
N GLY A 86 30.21 -1.17 -0.41
CA GLY A 86 31.25 -0.38 -1.07
C GLY A 86 31.98 -1.10 -2.18
N ASP A 87 32.57 -0.34 -3.10
CA ASP A 87 33.22 -0.89 -4.30
C ASP A 87 34.47 -1.73 -3.91
N PRO A 88 34.50 -3.05 -4.19
CA PRO A 88 35.65 -3.91 -3.91
C PRO A 88 36.95 -3.45 -4.59
N ALA A 89 36.88 -2.68 -5.67
CA ALA A 89 38.04 -2.14 -6.39
C ALA A 89 38.67 -0.92 -5.70
N THR A 90 38.02 -0.31 -4.71
CA THR A 90 38.47 0.91 -4.03
C THR A 90 39.14 0.68 -2.68
N ALA A 91 39.52 -0.58 -2.39
CA ALA A 91 40.17 -0.99 -1.15
C ALA A 91 41.34 -0.07 -0.76
N THR A 92 41.26 0.52 0.43
CA THR A 92 42.38 1.20 1.08
C THR A 92 42.53 0.71 2.50
N GLN A 93 43.77 0.66 2.98
CA GLN A 93 44.06 0.24 4.34
C GLN A 93 43.91 1.40 5.32
N ALA A 94 43.17 1.18 6.39
CA ALA A 94 42.97 2.17 7.44
C ALA A 94 42.82 1.52 8.82
N CYS A 95 42.84 2.39 9.81
CA CYS A 95 42.75 2.08 11.23
C CYS A 95 41.31 1.83 11.74
N GLY A 96 40.33 1.93 10.86
CA GLY A 96 38.90 1.88 11.13
C GLY A 96 38.12 2.45 9.94
N THR A 97 36.79 2.49 10.02
CA THR A 97 35.97 3.14 8.99
C THR A 97 36.20 4.65 9.00
N THR A 98 36.29 5.23 7.81
CA THR A 98 36.34 6.69 7.61
C THR A 98 35.05 7.15 6.95
N GLU A 99 34.66 8.41 7.11
CA GLU A 99 33.46 8.97 6.47
C GLU A 99 33.47 8.71 4.94
N GLY A 100 32.37 8.17 4.41
CA GLY A 100 32.24 7.73 3.01
C GLY A 100 32.97 6.43 2.68
N ARG A 101 33.29 5.60 3.68
CA ARG A 101 33.88 4.28 3.51
C ARG A 101 33.34 3.24 4.50
N VAL A 102 33.13 2.02 4.03
CA VAL A 102 32.58 0.91 4.80
C VAL A 102 33.49 -0.33 4.77
N LEU A 103 33.14 -1.33 5.58
CA LEU A 103 33.88 -2.61 5.65
C LEU A 103 33.32 -3.65 4.70
N ASP A 104 32.04 -3.53 4.38
CA ASP A 104 31.43 -4.39 3.38
C ASP A 104 31.90 -3.97 1.99
N HIS A 105 32.10 -4.94 1.11
CA HIS A 105 32.72 -4.72 -0.20
C HIS A 105 32.00 -5.46 -1.31
N THR A 106 30.74 -5.81 -1.05
CA THR A 106 29.96 -6.70 -1.88
C THR A 106 29.08 -5.95 -2.87
N ASP A 107 29.22 -4.63 -2.94
CA ASP A 107 28.51 -3.76 -3.85
C ASP A 107 28.84 -4.08 -5.31
N CYS A 108 27.82 -4.21 -6.15
CA CYS A 108 27.97 -4.43 -7.57
C CYS A 108 27.85 -3.14 -8.42
N ASP A 109 27.30 -2.04 -7.89
CA ASP A 109 27.33 -0.69 -8.47
C ASP A 109 27.29 0.42 -7.40
N ASP A 110 28.45 0.74 -6.81
CA ASP A 110 28.71 1.78 -5.78
C ASP A 110 28.32 3.22 -6.17
N ALA A 111 27.73 3.43 -7.35
CA ALA A 111 27.17 4.71 -7.77
C ALA A 111 25.64 4.75 -7.66
N ASP A 112 24.99 3.64 -7.33
CA ASP A 112 23.55 3.45 -7.27
C ASP A 112 23.12 2.73 -5.98
N ALA A 113 22.60 3.51 -5.02
CA ALA A 113 22.14 3.02 -3.71
C ALA A 113 20.96 2.04 -3.77
N THR A 114 20.48 1.67 -4.95
CA THR A 114 19.46 0.64 -5.17
C THR A 114 20.03 -0.69 -5.66
N VAL A 115 21.36 -0.79 -5.81
CA VAL A 115 22.04 -1.94 -6.41
C VAL A 115 23.10 -2.49 -5.45
N PHE A 116 22.64 -3.26 -4.47
CA PHE A 116 23.49 -3.84 -3.43
C PHE A 116 22.99 -5.22 -2.98
N PRO A 117 23.84 -6.02 -2.32
CA PRO A 117 23.44 -7.35 -1.86
C PRO A 117 22.23 -7.37 -0.94
N GLY A 118 21.17 -8.03 -1.39
CA GLY A 118 19.89 -8.11 -0.70
C GLY A 118 18.97 -6.90 -0.89
N ALA A 119 19.28 -6.01 -1.86
CA ALA A 119 18.31 -5.06 -2.38
C ALA A 119 17.11 -5.77 -3.01
N GLU A 120 16.01 -5.05 -3.18
CA GLU A 120 14.83 -5.57 -3.86
C GLU A 120 14.96 -5.45 -5.37
N GLU A 121 14.59 -6.51 -6.09
CA GLU A 121 14.62 -6.53 -7.55
C GLU A 121 13.50 -5.69 -8.15
N VAL A 122 13.82 -4.87 -9.15
CA VAL A 122 12.85 -4.07 -9.90
C VAL A 122 12.57 -4.71 -11.26
N CYS A 123 11.29 -4.91 -11.58
CA CYS A 123 10.93 -5.53 -12.85
C CYS A 123 11.29 -4.64 -14.06
N ASP A 124 11.77 -5.28 -15.14
CA ASP A 124 11.99 -4.67 -16.47
C ASP A 124 12.97 -3.49 -16.58
N ASP A 125 13.75 -3.20 -15.54
CA ASP A 125 14.76 -2.12 -15.57
C ASP A 125 16.10 -2.55 -16.22
N GLY A 126 16.32 -3.87 -16.34
CA GLY A 126 17.52 -4.47 -16.92
C GLY A 126 18.73 -4.50 -15.98
N VAL A 127 18.52 -4.33 -14.68
CA VAL A 127 19.50 -4.40 -13.58
C VAL A 127 19.19 -5.61 -12.70
N VAL A 128 20.22 -6.17 -12.05
CA VAL A 128 20.06 -7.17 -10.97
C VAL A 128 20.40 -6.42 -9.69
N ASN A 129 19.37 -5.93 -9.01
CA ASN A 129 19.52 -5.03 -7.87
C ASN A 129 20.21 -5.72 -6.70
N ASP A 130 19.96 -7.01 -6.46
CA ASP A 130 20.40 -7.73 -5.27
C ASP A 130 21.81 -8.36 -5.39
N CYS A 131 22.47 -8.15 -6.53
CA CYS A 131 23.79 -8.70 -6.87
C CYS A 131 23.93 -10.24 -6.78
N ASP A 132 22.84 -11.02 -6.75
CA ASP A 132 22.85 -12.45 -6.42
C ASP A 132 22.85 -13.39 -7.63
N GLY A 133 22.46 -12.87 -8.80
CA GLY A 133 22.00 -13.74 -9.89
C GLY A 133 22.10 -13.17 -11.30
N THR A 134 21.25 -13.71 -12.18
CA THR A 134 21.08 -13.20 -13.54
C THR A 134 19.75 -12.45 -13.64
N LEU A 135 19.64 -11.54 -14.61
CA LEU A 135 18.39 -10.82 -14.89
C LEU A 135 17.17 -11.74 -15.06
N GLU A 136 17.39 -12.96 -15.52
CA GLU A 136 16.32 -13.95 -15.70
C GLU A 136 15.81 -14.52 -14.36
N ASP A 137 16.66 -14.55 -13.33
CA ASP A 137 16.30 -14.96 -11.97
C ASP A 137 15.67 -13.80 -11.20
N ALA A 138 16.15 -12.56 -11.42
CA ALA A 138 15.62 -11.33 -10.82
C ALA A 138 14.15 -11.03 -11.16
N MET A 139 13.69 -11.45 -12.35
CA MET A 139 12.29 -11.24 -12.76
C MET A 139 11.28 -12.12 -11.99
N ALA A 140 11.73 -13.14 -11.26
CA ALA A 140 10.88 -13.98 -10.44
C ALA A 140 10.86 -13.43 -8.99
N GLY A 141 9.87 -12.59 -8.67
CA GLY A 141 9.73 -11.97 -7.33
C GLY A 141 10.15 -10.50 -7.24
N CYS A 142 10.38 -9.85 -8.39
CA CYS A 142 10.61 -8.42 -8.46
C CYS A 142 9.35 -7.60 -8.13
N VAL A 143 9.55 -6.35 -7.74
CA VAL A 143 8.51 -5.34 -7.53
C VAL A 143 8.44 -4.46 -8.77
N ARG A 144 7.22 -4.19 -9.25
CA ARG A 144 7.01 -3.28 -10.38
C ARG A 144 7.09 -1.85 -9.87
N ALA A 145 8.18 -1.15 -10.21
CA ALA A 145 8.37 0.27 -9.89
C ALA A 145 8.58 1.13 -11.13
N GLY A 146 8.18 2.40 -11.07
CA GLY A 146 8.32 3.36 -12.15
C GLY A 146 7.02 3.65 -12.92
N ALA A 147 7.12 3.95 -14.22
CA ALA A 147 5.98 4.41 -15.01
C ALA A 147 5.69 3.48 -16.21
N TYR A 148 4.46 2.99 -16.31
CA TYR A 148 4.01 2.04 -17.33
C TYR A 148 2.72 2.52 -18.02
N GLY A 149 2.48 1.99 -19.23
CA GLY A 149 1.20 2.11 -19.92
C GLY A 149 0.22 1.05 -19.43
N LEU A 150 -1.07 1.24 -19.68
CA LEU A 150 -2.05 0.17 -19.44
C LEU A 150 -1.90 -1.00 -20.43
N ASP A 151 -1.27 -0.78 -21.59
CA ASP A 151 -0.93 -1.87 -22.53
C ASP A 151 0.12 -2.86 -21.94
N ASP A 152 0.78 -2.50 -20.83
CA ASP A 152 1.74 -3.34 -20.08
C ASP A 152 1.07 -4.19 -18.98
N ALA A 153 -0.27 -4.23 -18.93
CA ALA A 153 -1.03 -5.06 -18.00
C ALA A 153 -0.83 -6.57 -18.27
N ASP A 154 -0.83 -7.37 -17.20
CA ASP A 154 -0.61 -8.81 -17.24
C ASP A 154 -1.85 -9.57 -17.74
N ALA A 155 -3.03 -9.01 -17.46
CA ALA A 155 -4.30 -9.46 -18.02
C ALA A 155 -5.27 -8.29 -18.27
N VAL A 156 -6.21 -8.51 -19.19
CA VAL A 156 -7.24 -7.51 -19.55
C VAL A 156 -8.60 -8.18 -19.68
N LEU A 157 -9.58 -7.69 -18.93
CA LEU A 157 -10.99 -8.02 -19.10
C LEU A 157 -11.64 -6.99 -20.02
N ARG A 158 -12.16 -7.43 -21.17
CA ARG A 158 -12.80 -6.54 -22.15
C ARG A 158 -14.32 -6.57 -22.03
N GLY A 159 -14.92 -5.39 -21.94
CA GLY A 159 -16.36 -5.22 -21.75
C GLY A 159 -17.22 -5.44 -23.00
N GLU A 160 -18.53 -5.53 -22.77
CA GLU A 160 -19.55 -5.51 -23.82
C GLU A 160 -20.54 -4.34 -23.62
N GLY A 161 -20.35 -3.24 -24.36
CA GLY A 161 -21.21 -2.04 -24.29
C GLY A 161 -20.73 -1.01 -23.26
N GLY A 162 -21.07 0.27 -23.47
CA GLY A 162 -20.29 1.43 -22.98
C GLY A 162 -20.33 1.79 -21.49
N SER A 163 -20.36 0.83 -20.58
CA SER A 163 -20.23 1.09 -19.14
C SER A 163 -19.57 -0.06 -18.35
N PHE A 164 -18.93 -1.02 -19.01
CA PHE A 164 -18.13 -2.03 -18.30
C PHE A 164 -16.99 -1.34 -17.53
N SER A 165 -16.59 -1.89 -16.38
CA SER A 165 -15.62 -1.29 -15.45
C SER A 165 -16.12 -0.03 -14.73
N PHE A 166 -17.43 0.11 -14.51
CA PHE A 166 -17.96 1.22 -13.72
C PHE A 166 -17.72 1.01 -12.22
N SER A 167 -17.82 -0.24 -11.76
CA SER A 167 -17.42 -0.67 -10.43
C SER A 167 -16.68 -2.00 -10.52
N ILE A 168 -15.70 -2.21 -9.66
CA ILE A 168 -14.82 -3.38 -9.64
C ILE A 168 -14.59 -3.77 -8.18
N ALA A 169 -14.62 -5.07 -7.89
CA ALA A 169 -14.18 -5.59 -6.61
C ALA A 169 -13.52 -6.96 -6.78
N SER A 170 -12.60 -7.29 -5.87
CA SER A 170 -12.32 -8.70 -5.60
C SER A 170 -13.61 -9.31 -5.03
N ALA A 171 -14.00 -10.45 -5.59
CA ALA A 171 -15.18 -11.20 -5.17
C ALA A 171 -14.84 -12.26 -4.10
N GLY A 172 -13.56 -12.40 -3.73
CA GLY A 172 -13.09 -13.55 -2.96
C GLY A 172 -13.14 -14.84 -3.79
N ASP A 173 -13.00 -16.00 -3.15
CA ASP A 173 -13.04 -17.31 -3.78
C ASP A 173 -14.49 -17.81 -3.88
N VAL A 174 -15.24 -17.28 -4.86
CA VAL A 174 -16.66 -17.59 -5.06
C VAL A 174 -16.85 -19.04 -5.49
N ASN A 175 -15.80 -19.67 -6.02
CA ASN A 175 -15.86 -21.01 -6.58
C ASN A 175 -15.20 -22.10 -5.70
N ALA A 176 -14.55 -21.70 -4.61
CA ALA A 176 -13.82 -22.51 -3.64
C ALA A 176 -12.62 -23.29 -4.23
N ASP A 177 -11.87 -22.71 -5.18
CA ASP A 177 -10.64 -23.32 -5.73
C ASP A 177 -9.33 -22.85 -5.09
N GLY A 178 -9.41 -21.88 -4.18
CA GLY A 178 -8.32 -21.31 -3.41
C GLY A 178 -7.68 -20.09 -4.05
N VAL A 179 -8.27 -19.53 -5.12
CA VAL A 179 -7.83 -18.31 -5.80
C VAL A 179 -8.99 -17.31 -5.77
N GLY A 180 -8.71 -16.02 -5.58
CA GLY A 180 -9.75 -15.01 -5.61
C GLY A 180 -10.28 -14.74 -7.02
N ASP A 181 -11.55 -14.36 -7.09
CA ASP A 181 -12.30 -14.06 -8.29
C ASP A 181 -12.53 -12.55 -8.43
N VAL A 182 -12.92 -12.09 -9.62
CA VAL A 182 -13.20 -10.66 -9.89
C VAL A 182 -14.64 -10.46 -10.28
N VAL A 183 -15.29 -9.47 -9.69
CA VAL A 183 -16.59 -8.97 -10.16
C VAL A 183 -16.44 -7.58 -10.80
N VAL A 184 -17.07 -7.41 -11.97
CA VAL A 184 -17.11 -6.14 -12.71
C VAL A 184 -18.54 -5.70 -12.95
N GLY A 185 -18.89 -4.50 -12.49
CA GLY A 185 -20.15 -3.84 -12.74
C GLY A 185 -20.19 -3.11 -14.08
N ALA A 186 -21.30 -3.27 -14.80
CA ALA A 186 -21.59 -2.60 -16.06
C ALA A 186 -23.04 -2.07 -16.08
N PRO A 187 -23.33 -1.00 -15.32
CA PRO A 187 -24.66 -0.42 -15.28
C PRO A 187 -24.98 0.23 -16.63
N HIS A 188 -26.20 0.05 -17.14
CA HIS A 188 -26.60 0.69 -18.37
C HIS A 188 -27.10 2.12 -18.10
N LEU A 189 -26.18 3.08 -18.25
CA LEU A 189 -26.45 4.51 -17.97
C LEU A 189 -27.16 5.26 -19.11
N ALA A 190 -27.34 4.64 -20.28
CA ALA A 190 -27.98 5.29 -21.42
C ALA A 190 -29.51 5.22 -21.35
N TYR A 191 -30.20 6.35 -21.56
CA TYR A 191 -31.67 6.44 -21.41
C TYR A 191 -32.50 5.77 -22.53
N THR A 192 -31.97 4.75 -23.21
CA THR A 192 -32.67 4.03 -24.29
C THR A 192 -33.28 2.71 -23.81
N SER A 193 -34.42 2.32 -24.38
CA SER A 193 -35.35 1.37 -23.75
C SER A 193 -35.09 -0.11 -24.07
N ALA A 194 -33.84 -0.57 -24.14
CA ALA A 194 -33.54 -1.94 -24.56
C ALA A 194 -32.33 -2.63 -23.90
N GLN A 195 -31.57 -1.96 -23.05
CA GLN A 195 -30.38 -2.53 -22.41
C GLN A 195 -30.55 -2.47 -20.88
N GLN A 196 -30.04 -3.51 -20.22
CA GLN A 196 -30.11 -3.75 -18.78
C GLN A 196 -28.66 -3.69 -18.26
N GLY A 197 -28.45 -3.17 -17.05
CA GLY A 197 -27.16 -3.26 -16.38
C GLY A 197 -26.84 -4.72 -16.02
N ALA A 198 -25.56 -5.04 -15.86
CA ALA A 198 -25.13 -6.38 -15.49
C ALA A 198 -23.87 -6.37 -14.62
N ALA A 199 -23.72 -7.40 -13.78
CA ALA A 199 -22.45 -7.75 -13.15
C ALA A 199 -21.85 -8.96 -13.86
N PHE A 200 -20.52 -8.99 -14.01
CA PHE A 200 -19.76 -10.07 -14.62
C PHE A 200 -18.77 -10.61 -13.60
N LEU A 201 -18.80 -11.91 -13.35
CA LEU A 201 -17.87 -12.62 -12.48
C LEU A 201 -16.89 -13.40 -13.34
N PHE A 202 -15.60 -13.25 -13.05
CA PHE A 202 -14.50 -13.97 -13.71
C PHE A 202 -13.72 -14.73 -12.64
N TYR A 203 -13.52 -16.02 -12.85
CA TYR A 203 -12.74 -16.81 -11.92
C TYR A 203 -11.24 -16.57 -12.07
N GLY A 204 -10.54 -16.54 -10.95
CA GLY A 204 -9.09 -16.58 -10.92
C GLY A 204 -8.53 -17.98 -11.28
N PRO A 205 -7.25 -18.10 -11.67
CA PRO A 205 -6.36 -17.02 -12.07
C PRO A 205 -6.69 -16.46 -13.45
N ILE A 206 -6.60 -15.14 -13.59
CA ILE A 206 -6.89 -14.41 -14.83
C ILE A 206 -5.58 -14.17 -15.58
N SER A 207 -5.51 -14.54 -16.86
CA SER A 207 -4.33 -14.30 -17.69
C SER A 207 -4.68 -13.94 -19.12
N GLY A 208 -3.90 -13.03 -19.71
CA GLY A 208 -4.12 -12.55 -21.07
C GLY A 208 -5.44 -11.81 -21.23
N GLU A 209 -6.03 -11.87 -22.41
CA GLU A 209 -7.25 -11.14 -22.73
C GLU A 209 -8.50 -12.02 -22.61
N VAL A 210 -9.46 -11.61 -21.77
CA VAL A 210 -10.74 -12.30 -21.56
C VAL A 210 -11.88 -11.37 -21.94
N GLN A 211 -12.86 -11.86 -22.70
CA GLN A 211 -14.04 -11.07 -23.07
C GLN A 211 -15.15 -11.24 -22.04
N ALA A 212 -15.96 -10.22 -21.79
CA ALA A 212 -17.11 -10.31 -20.89
C ALA A 212 -18.17 -11.33 -21.33
N ALA A 213 -18.19 -11.74 -22.60
CA ALA A 213 -19.00 -12.86 -23.09
C ALA A 213 -18.59 -14.22 -22.49
N ASP A 214 -17.33 -14.33 -22.07
CA ASP A 214 -16.70 -15.54 -21.54
C ASP A 214 -16.63 -15.52 -20.00
N ALA A 215 -17.28 -14.55 -19.35
CA ALA A 215 -17.41 -14.50 -17.89
C ALA A 215 -18.06 -15.78 -17.33
N ASP A 216 -17.55 -16.26 -16.20
CA ASP A 216 -18.00 -17.50 -15.55
C ASP A 216 -19.42 -17.38 -14.99
N ALA A 217 -19.76 -16.20 -14.47
CA ALA A 217 -21.14 -15.83 -14.18
C ALA A 217 -21.48 -14.43 -14.70
N ARG A 218 -22.77 -14.24 -15.01
CA ARG A 218 -23.33 -12.95 -15.41
C ARG A 218 -24.67 -12.75 -14.73
N ILE A 219 -24.83 -11.66 -14.01
CA ILE A 219 -26.08 -11.29 -13.33
C ILE A 219 -26.72 -10.14 -14.09
N ASP A 220 -27.85 -10.42 -14.75
CA ASP A 220 -28.58 -9.44 -15.54
C ASP A 220 -29.65 -8.70 -14.74
N GLY A 221 -29.67 -7.37 -14.89
CA GLY A 221 -30.75 -6.52 -14.42
C GLY A 221 -32.03 -6.69 -15.24
N THR A 222 -33.09 -5.98 -14.85
CA THR A 222 -34.37 -6.02 -15.58
C THR A 222 -34.56 -4.81 -16.48
N ALA A 223 -35.51 -4.86 -17.41
CA ALA A 223 -35.82 -3.73 -18.31
C ALA A 223 -36.32 -2.46 -17.56
N TYR A 224 -36.65 -2.59 -16.28
CA TYR A 224 -37.06 -1.50 -15.39
C TYR A 224 -35.94 -1.05 -14.45
N GLU A 225 -34.82 -1.77 -14.46
CA GLU A 225 -33.64 -1.56 -13.62
C GLU A 225 -32.38 -1.56 -14.49
N PRO A 226 -32.21 -0.53 -15.33
CA PRO A 226 -31.07 -0.46 -16.24
C PRO A 226 -29.75 -0.26 -15.49
N GLU A 227 -29.77 0.05 -14.20
CA GLU A 227 -28.62 0.46 -13.40
C GLU A 227 -28.27 -0.60 -12.32
N LEU A 228 -28.52 -1.88 -12.61
CA LEU A 228 -27.90 -2.97 -11.84
C LEU A 228 -26.37 -2.88 -11.96
N ALA A 229 -25.68 -3.23 -10.88
CA ALA A 229 -24.22 -3.26 -10.74
C ALA A 229 -23.60 -1.86 -10.89
N THR A 230 -24.26 -0.86 -10.31
CA THR A 230 -23.67 0.46 -10.08
C THR A 230 -22.61 0.46 -9.00
N ASP A 231 -22.70 -0.51 -8.08
CA ASP A 231 -21.66 -0.85 -7.13
C ASP A 231 -21.69 -2.36 -6.89
N VAL A 232 -20.52 -2.96 -6.65
CA VAL A 232 -20.33 -4.40 -6.44
C VAL A 232 -19.37 -4.62 -5.28
N LEU A 233 -19.57 -5.69 -4.52
CA LEU A 233 -18.77 -5.99 -3.32
C LEU A 233 -18.64 -7.50 -3.14
N GLY A 234 -17.42 -7.98 -2.88
CA GLY A 234 -17.13 -9.32 -2.38
C GLY A 234 -16.92 -9.32 -0.87
N PRO A 235 -17.97 -9.52 -0.06
CA PRO A 235 -17.86 -9.47 1.40
C PRO A 235 -17.31 -10.77 2.05
N GLY A 236 -16.94 -11.77 1.24
CA GLY A 236 -16.63 -13.12 1.70
C GLY A 236 -17.89 -13.97 1.92
N ASP A 237 -17.75 -15.09 2.64
CA ASP A 237 -18.84 -16.02 2.97
C ASP A 237 -19.84 -15.45 4.01
N LEU A 238 -20.97 -14.91 3.54
CA LEU A 238 -22.02 -14.33 4.37
C LEU A 238 -22.94 -15.38 5.01
N ASN A 239 -22.93 -16.60 4.47
CA ASN A 239 -23.91 -17.63 4.79
C ASN A 239 -23.30 -18.84 5.56
N GLY A 240 -21.96 -18.92 5.61
CA GLY A 240 -21.17 -19.90 6.32
C GLY A 240 -21.06 -21.26 5.61
N ASP A 241 -21.17 -21.31 4.29
CA ASP A 241 -21.09 -22.56 3.51
C ASP A 241 -19.72 -22.83 2.85
N GLY A 242 -18.77 -21.90 2.99
CA GLY A 242 -17.40 -22.01 2.54
C GLY A 242 -17.17 -21.57 1.10
N TYR A 243 -18.13 -20.86 0.50
CA TYR A 243 -17.96 -20.13 -0.75
C TYR A 243 -18.07 -18.64 -0.45
N ASP A 244 -17.24 -17.82 -1.09
CA ASP A 244 -17.43 -16.38 -0.98
C ASP A 244 -18.68 -15.95 -1.76
N ASP A 245 -19.40 -14.99 -1.19
CA ASP A 245 -20.68 -14.51 -1.71
C ASP A 245 -20.49 -13.17 -2.45
N LEU A 246 -21.49 -12.77 -3.24
CA LEU A 246 -21.45 -11.52 -4.00
C LEU A 246 -22.61 -10.60 -3.62
N VAL A 247 -22.31 -9.31 -3.49
CA VAL A 247 -23.32 -8.26 -3.29
C VAL A 247 -23.33 -7.31 -4.50
N VAL A 248 -24.52 -7.08 -5.05
CA VAL A 248 -24.72 -6.24 -6.24
C VAL A 248 -25.81 -5.19 -5.96
N SER A 249 -25.49 -3.91 -6.15
CA SER A 249 -26.48 -2.84 -6.01
C SER A 249 -27.26 -2.60 -7.30
N ALA A 250 -28.48 -2.11 -7.18
CA ALA A 250 -29.27 -1.56 -8.27
C ALA A 250 -29.82 -0.20 -7.86
N LEU A 251 -29.14 0.86 -8.31
CA LEU A 251 -29.67 2.20 -8.22
C LEU A 251 -30.85 2.29 -9.17
N HIS A 252 -32.05 2.60 -8.70
CA HIS A 252 -33.15 2.79 -9.63
C HIS A 252 -33.11 4.21 -10.20
N SER A 253 -32.90 4.35 -11.51
CA SER A 253 -33.42 5.48 -12.27
C SER A 253 -34.33 4.99 -13.41
N ARG A 254 -35.63 5.11 -13.16
CA ARG A 254 -36.48 5.80 -14.12
C ARG A 254 -37.74 6.32 -13.46
N LEU A 255 -37.98 7.61 -13.71
CA LEU A 255 -39.29 8.14 -14.07
C LEU A 255 -40.06 7.09 -14.88
N THR A 256 -40.85 6.26 -14.21
CA THR A 256 -42.00 5.66 -14.88
C THR A 256 -42.75 6.83 -15.49
N LEU A 257 -43.17 6.67 -16.75
CA LEU A 257 -44.02 7.61 -17.48
C LEU A 257 -45.38 7.89 -16.78
N ASN A 258 -45.54 7.57 -15.50
CA ASN A 258 -46.70 7.78 -14.65
C ASN A 258 -46.37 8.07 -13.16
N GLY A 259 -45.14 8.47 -12.80
CA GLY A 259 -44.84 8.98 -11.45
C GLY A 259 -44.98 7.98 -10.29
N GLY A 260 -44.47 6.75 -10.46
CA GLY A 260 -44.28 5.80 -9.35
C GLY A 260 -42.94 6.02 -8.62
N ASP A 261 -42.93 5.76 -7.32
CA ASP A 261 -41.79 5.95 -6.42
C ASP A 261 -40.59 5.04 -6.73
N VAL A 262 -39.38 5.54 -6.48
CA VAL A 262 -38.10 4.98 -6.97
C VAL A 262 -37.20 4.62 -5.78
N ALA A 263 -37.14 3.37 -5.32
CA ALA A 263 -36.24 2.95 -4.24
C ALA A 263 -35.07 2.14 -4.80
N GLY A 264 -33.85 2.36 -4.29
CA GLY A 264 -32.70 1.51 -4.60
C GLY A 264 -32.81 0.15 -3.91
N SER A 265 -32.07 -0.85 -4.38
CA SER A 265 -32.04 -2.18 -3.77
C SER A 265 -30.65 -2.79 -3.87
N VAL A 266 -30.33 -3.66 -2.92
CA VAL A 266 -29.06 -4.40 -2.87
C VAL A 266 -29.37 -5.89 -2.81
N TYR A 267 -28.69 -6.67 -3.64
CA TYR A 267 -28.93 -8.10 -3.81
C TYR A 267 -27.72 -8.89 -3.34
N VAL A 268 -27.96 -9.90 -2.51
CA VAL A 268 -26.96 -10.87 -2.06
C VAL A 268 -27.15 -12.16 -2.85
N PHE A 269 -26.06 -12.66 -3.43
CA PHE A 269 -25.99 -13.91 -4.17
C PHE A 269 -25.00 -14.83 -3.49
N HIS A 270 -25.46 -15.99 -3.04
CA HIS A 270 -24.57 -16.95 -2.39
C HIS A 270 -23.75 -17.74 -3.40
N GLY A 271 -22.48 -17.97 -3.10
CA GLY A 271 -21.62 -18.87 -3.85
C GLY A 271 -22.11 -20.33 -3.82
N PRO A 272 -21.67 -21.18 -4.76
CA PRO A 272 -20.94 -20.82 -5.97
C PRO A 272 -21.85 -20.26 -7.07
N LEU A 273 -21.35 -19.25 -7.79
CA LEU A 273 -22.08 -18.56 -8.86
C LEU A 273 -21.58 -18.93 -10.25
N SER A 274 -22.45 -19.33 -11.16
CA SER A 274 -22.06 -19.60 -12.55
C SER A 274 -23.20 -19.44 -13.55
N GLY A 275 -22.84 -19.22 -14.82
CA GLY A 275 -23.78 -19.04 -15.91
C GLY A 275 -24.54 -17.72 -15.87
N VAL A 276 -25.73 -17.69 -16.46
CA VAL A 276 -26.55 -16.47 -16.52
C VAL A 276 -27.61 -16.52 -15.42
N LEU A 277 -27.55 -15.53 -14.54
CA LEU A 277 -28.45 -15.28 -13.43
C LEU A 277 -29.25 -14.01 -13.69
N GLY A 278 -30.41 -13.89 -13.07
CA GLY A 278 -31.13 -12.63 -12.97
C GLY A 278 -31.28 -12.22 -11.52
N GLN A 279 -31.72 -10.98 -11.30
CA GLN A 279 -32.05 -10.47 -9.97
C GLN A 279 -32.98 -11.39 -9.15
N GLY A 280 -33.93 -12.08 -9.80
CA GLY A 280 -34.85 -12.99 -9.12
C GLY A 280 -34.19 -14.26 -8.56
N ASP A 281 -32.93 -14.50 -8.91
CA ASP A 281 -32.12 -15.60 -8.38
C ASP A 281 -31.32 -15.20 -7.13
N ALA A 282 -31.35 -13.92 -6.73
CA ALA A 282 -30.73 -13.46 -5.49
C ALA A 282 -31.31 -14.17 -4.26
N ASP A 283 -30.45 -14.51 -3.32
CA ASP A 283 -30.80 -15.18 -2.07
C ASP A 283 -31.42 -14.23 -1.06
N VAL A 284 -30.96 -12.98 -1.04
CA VAL A 284 -31.47 -11.91 -0.16
C VAL A 284 -31.59 -10.60 -0.93
N GLU A 285 -32.70 -9.89 -0.71
CA GLU A 285 -32.90 -8.52 -1.19
C GLU A 285 -32.94 -7.58 0.02
N LEU A 286 -32.09 -6.55 0.03
CA LEU A 286 -31.99 -5.55 1.07
C LEU A 286 -32.59 -4.23 0.60
N ARG A 287 -33.40 -3.61 1.47
CA ARG A 287 -34.00 -2.29 1.23
C ARG A 287 -33.97 -1.43 2.47
N LEU A 288 -33.75 -0.13 2.24
CA LEU A 288 -33.83 0.86 3.31
C LEU A 288 -35.24 1.44 3.44
N THR A 289 -35.79 1.98 2.36
CA THR A 289 -37.16 2.52 2.32
C THR A 289 -37.88 2.13 1.02
N THR A 290 -39.13 2.58 0.88
CA THR A 290 -39.93 2.34 -0.33
C THR A 290 -39.95 3.52 -1.30
N GLU A 291 -39.27 4.65 -1.02
CA GLU A 291 -39.40 5.87 -1.83
C GLU A 291 -38.10 6.71 -1.94
N HIS A 292 -37.66 6.94 -3.18
CA HIS A 292 -36.67 7.95 -3.65
C HIS A 292 -35.28 7.92 -3.01
N ASP A 293 -34.90 6.84 -2.33
CA ASP A 293 -33.70 6.78 -1.49
C ASP A 293 -32.39 6.50 -2.23
N HIS A 294 -32.45 5.84 -3.39
CA HIS A 294 -31.29 5.36 -4.15
C HIS A 294 -30.35 4.51 -3.26
N PHE A 295 -30.93 3.66 -2.40
CA PHE A 295 -30.17 2.76 -1.55
C PHE A 295 -29.25 1.83 -2.35
N GLY A 296 -28.01 1.67 -1.88
CA GLY A 296 -26.95 0.90 -2.56
C GLY A 296 -26.05 1.76 -3.45
N TYR A 297 -25.96 3.08 -3.20
CA TYR A 297 -25.11 3.98 -3.98
C TYR A 297 -23.62 3.70 -3.76
N PHE A 298 -23.26 3.41 -2.51
CA PHE A 298 -22.00 2.79 -2.10
C PHE A 298 -22.30 1.70 -1.09
N LEU A 299 -21.50 0.65 -1.12
CA LEU A 299 -21.58 -0.52 -0.26
C LEU A 299 -20.32 -0.60 0.64
N GLY A 300 -20.45 -1.36 1.72
CA GLY A 300 -19.33 -1.77 2.56
C GLY A 300 -19.73 -2.98 3.41
N SER A 301 -18.74 -3.66 3.98
CA SER A 301 -18.93 -4.86 4.79
C SER A 301 -17.91 -4.98 5.92
N GLY A 302 -18.31 -5.63 7.01
CA GLY A 302 -17.46 -5.94 8.18
C GLY A 302 -18.32 -6.28 9.40
N ASP A 303 -17.73 -6.71 10.51
CA ASP A 303 -18.45 -7.07 11.75
C ASP A 303 -18.75 -5.82 12.61
N LEU A 304 -19.72 -5.03 12.15
CA LEU A 304 -20.11 -3.78 12.79
C LEU A 304 -20.82 -3.98 14.13
N ASN A 305 -21.29 -5.17 14.48
CA ASN A 305 -22.02 -5.44 15.72
C ASN A 305 -21.25 -6.34 16.72
N GLY A 306 -20.07 -6.82 16.34
CA GLY A 306 -19.16 -7.59 17.17
C GLY A 306 -19.63 -9.02 17.46
N ASP A 307 -20.43 -9.61 16.56
CA ASP A 307 -20.93 -10.99 16.71
C ASP A 307 -20.16 -12.03 15.89
N GLY A 308 -19.16 -11.58 15.13
CA GLY A 308 -18.27 -12.39 14.30
C GLY A 308 -18.87 -12.79 12.96
N ALA A 309 -20.06 -12.29 12.60
CA ALA A 309 -20.61 -12.41 11.27
C ALA A 309 -20.38 -11.11 10.48
N VAL A 310 -20.15 -11.23 9.17
CA VAL A 310 -20.02 -10.05 8.31
C VAL A 310 -21.38 -9.36 8.19
N ASP A 311 -21.39 -8.07 8.49
CA ASP A 311 -22.51 -7.16 8.29
C ASP A 311 -22.37 -6.44 6.94
N LEU A 312 -23.49 -5.97 6.40
CA LEU A 312 -23.53 -5.17 5.18
C LEU A 312 -24.04 -3.76 5.49
N VAL A 313 -23.43 -2.77 4.86
CA VAL A 313 -23.87 -1.38 4.91
C VAL A 313 -24.05 -0.84 3.51
N GLY A 314 -25.11 -0.05 3.30
CA GLY A 314 -25.37 0.64 2.04
C GLY A 314 -25.78 2.09 2.26
N SER A 315 -25.29 2.99 1.42
CA SER A 315 -25.69 4.40 1.45
C SER A 315 -26.96 4.64 0.64
N ALA A 316 -27.73 5.63 1.08
CA ALA A 316 -28.96 6.10 0.47
C ALA A 316 -28.94 7.65 0.44
N PRO A 317 -28.28 8.24 -0.57
CA PRO A 317 -27.99 9.68 -0.60
C PRO A 317 -29.23 10.59 -0.69
N TRP A 318 -30.40 10.07 -1.07
CA TRP A 318 -31.58 10.90 -1.36
C TRP A 318 -32.86 10.48 -0.60
N THR A 319 -32.78 10.21 0.70
CA THR A 319 -33.95 9.81 1.50
C THR A 319 -34.82 11.00 1.96
N ALA A 320 -35.70 11.49 1.08
CA ALA A 320 -36.62 12.60 1.41
C ALA A 320 -37.54 12.29 2.61
N SER A 321 -37.86 11.01 2.85
CA SER A 321 -38.69 10.53 3.97
C SER A 321 -37.94 10.44 5.32
N LEU A 322 -36.60 10.38 5.30
CA LEU A 322 -35.76 10.31 6.51
C LEU A 322 -35.02 11.62 6.81
N GLY A 323 -35.15 12.64 5.95
CA GLY A 323 -34.62 13.98 6.19
C GLY A 323 -33.34 14.33 5.44
N GLY A 324 -32.91 13.50 4.47
CA GLY A 324 -31.68 13.73 3.70
C GLY A 324 -30.94 12.44 3.38
N GLU A 325 -29.68 12.36 3.75
CA GLU A 325 -28.81 11.19 3.54
C GLU A 325 -28.90 10.19 4.71
N ALA A 326 -28.86 8.90 4.39
CA ALA A 326 -28.83 7.83 5.37
C ALA A 326 -27.94 6.66 4.94
N LEU A 327 -27.44 5.90 5.92
CA LEU A 327 -26.82 4.60 5.73
C LEU A 327 -27.71 3.54 6.40
N GLY A 328 -27.94 2.43 5.71
CA GLY A 328 -28.60 1.24 6.27
C GLY A 328 -27.58 0.17 6.58
N VAL A 329 -27.53 -0.27 7.83
CA VAL A 329 -26.69 -1.40 8.28
C VAL A 329 -27.58 -2.61 8.52
N PHE A 330 -27.14 -3.77 8.03
CA PHE A 330 -27.83 -5.05 8.05
C PHE A 330 -26.91 -6.06 8.71
N TYR A 331 -27.29 -6.57 9.88
CA TYR A 331 -26.41 -7.42 10.66
C TYR A 331 -26.40 -8.87 10.15
N GLY A 332 -25.25 -9.49 9.98
CA GLY A 332 -25.12 -10.88 9.58
C GLY A 332 -25.71 -11.88 10.59
N PRO A 333 -25.64 -13.19 10.29
CA PRO A 333 -25.33 -13.75 8.97
C PRO A 333 -26.50 -13.57 7.99
N PHE A 334 -26.25 -13.85 6.71
CA PHE A 334 -27.25 -13.79 5.63
C PHE A 334 -27.61 -15.20 5.12
N PRO A 335 -28.25 -16.07 5.92
CA PRO A 335 -28.68 -17.37 5.41
C PRO A 335 -29.78 -17.20 4.35
N ALA A 336 -29.86 -18.14 3.40
CA ALA A 336 -30.89 -18.13 2.35
C ALA A 336 -32.30 -17.95 2.93
N ALA A 337 -32.90 -16.79 2.67
CA ALA A 337 -34.22 -16.41 3.14
C ALA A 337 -34.96 -15.75 1.99
N SER A 338 -36.07 -16.36 1.54
CA SER A 338 -36.86 -15.90 0.39
C SER A 338 -37.65 -14.59 0.64
N THR A 339 -37.08 -13.60 1.32
CA THR A 339 -37.76 -12.37 1.74
C THR A 339 -36.84 -11.17 1.80
N GLU A 340 -37.39 -10.03 1.38
CA GLU A 340 -36.87 -8.68 1.63
C GLU A 340 -36.51 -8.47 3.11
N ARG A 341 -35.30 -7.97 3.38
CA ARG A 341 -34.80 -7.62 4.72
C ARG A 341 -34.72 -6.10 4.86
N GLN A 342 -35.12 -5.61 6.04
CA GLN A 342 -34.99 -4.19 6.43
C GLN A 342 -33.73 -3.98 7.26
N ALA A 343 -33.19 -2.75 7.22
CA ALA A 343 -32.01 -2.38 7.99
C ALA A 343 -32.24 -2.55 9.50
N ASP A 344 -31.23 -3.11 10.18
CA ASP A 344 -31.18 -3.26 11.64
C ASP A 344 -30.83 -1.94 12.32
N LEU A 345 -29.99 -1.12 11.66
CA LEU A 345 -29.64 0.24 12.05
C LEU A 345 -29.74 1.19 10.85
N ILE A 346 -30.30 2.38 11.09
CA ILE A 346 -30.29 3.49 10.15
C ILE A 346 -29.48 4.64 10.75
N LEU A 347 -28.33 4.95 10.15
CA LEU A 347 -27.57 6.16 10.46
C LEU A 347 -28.11 7.30 9.61
N ARG A 348 -28.41 8.44 10.23
CA ARG A 348 -28.96 9.61 9.54
C ARG A 348 -28.01 10.78 9.62
N ASN A 349 -27.86 11.47 8.50
CA ASN A 349 -27.21 12.77 8.45
C ASN A 349 -28.25 13.88 8.62
N ASN A 350 -28.47 14.33 9.86
CA ASN A 350 -29.44 15.39 10.17
C ASN A 350 -28.90 16.82 9.95
N ARG A 351 -27.76 16.97 9.25
CA ARG A 351 -27.22 18.29 8.92
C ARG A 351 -28.09 18.96 7.87
N THR A 352 -28.37 20.25 8.06
CA THR A 352 -29.29 21.01 7.20
C THR A 352 -28.72 21.42 5.84
N GLU A 353 -27.41 21.23 5.64
CA GLU A 353 -26.62 21.76 4.51
C GLU A 353 -25.59 20.72 4.01
N SER A 354 -25.90 19.42 4.14
CA SER A 354 -25.03 18.34 3.67
C SER A 354 -25.44 17.92 2.27
N LEU A 355 -24.48 17.93 1.35
CA LEU A 355 -24.57 17.13 0.13
C LEU A 355 -24.42 15.65 0.50
N PRO A 356 -24.93 14.71 -0.30
CA PRO A 356 -24.65 13.30 -0.06
C PRO A 356 -23.13 13.09 0.00
N GLY A 357 -22.63 12.59 1.12
CA GLY A 357 -21.26 12.21 1.41
C GLY A 357 -21.15 10.69 1.34
N ILE A 358 -20.54 10.23 0.25
CA ILE A 358 -20.87 8.91 -0.29
C ILE A 358 -19.59 8.09 -0.44
N ALA A 359 -18.91 7.87 0.67
CA ALA A 359 -17.92 6.80 0.79
C ALA A 359 -18.17 6.07 2.09
N ILE A 360 -17.93 4.76 2.08
CA ILE A 360 -18.08 3.89 3.23
C ILE A 360 -16.76 3.13 3.36
N ALA A 361 -16.20 3.11 4.56
CA ALA A 361 -15.13 2.21 4.94
C ALA A 361 -15.48 1.57 6.27
N VAL A 362 -15.17 0.29 6.42
CA VAL A 362 -15.45 -0.50 7.61
C VAL A 362 -14.17 -1.22 8.02
N GLY A 363 -13.82 -1.11 9.31
CA GLY A 363 -12.63 -1.73 9.90
C GLY A 363 -12.29 -1.10 11.25
N ASP A 364 -11.46 -1.76 12.05
CA ASP A 364 -11.02 -1.27 13.37
C ASP A 364 -10.14 -0.02 13.23
N LEU A 365 -10.67 1.15 13.63
CA LEU A 365 -10.01 2.45 13.54
C LEU A 365 -9.62 3.02 14.91
N ASP A 366 -10.12 2.46 16.01
CA ASP A 366 -9.79 2.88 17.38
C ASP A 366 -8.87 1.92 18.13
N GLY A 367 -8.57 0.77 17.52
CA GLY A 367 -7.65 -0.25 18.01
C GLY A 367 -8.24 -1.16 19.08
N ASP A 368 -9.57 -1.27 19.17
CA ASP A 368 -10.25 -2.13 20.13
C ASP A 368 -10.52 -3.56 19.63
N GLY A 369 -10.27 -3.82 18.35
CA GLY A 369 -10.42 -5.10 17.68
C GLY A 369 -11.83 -5.37 17.13
N GLN A 370 -12.72 -4.38 17.11
CA GLN A 370 -14.03 -4.46 16.45
C GLN A 370 -14.08 -3.50 15.27
N ASP A 371 -14.89 -3.82 14.26
CA ASP A 371 -14.99 -2.95 13.10
C ASP A 371 -15.79 -1.69 13.41
N ASP A 372 -15.23 -0.56 13.01
CA ASP A 372 -15.85 0.76 13.06
C ASP A 372 -16.43 1.13 11.69
N LEU A 373 -17.28 2.15 11.66
CA LEU A 373 -17.84 2.69 10.42
C LEU A 373 -17.32 4.11 10.18
N ALA A 374 -16.57 4.29 9.09
CA ALA A 374 -16.19 5.60 8.56
C ALA A 374 -17.04 5.96 7.34
N THR A 375 -17.56 7.19 7.30
CA THR A 375 -18.34 7.69 6.18
C THR A 375 -17.92 9.09 5.78
N GLY A 376 -17.82 9.32 4.47
CA GLY A 376 -17.65 10.66 3.92
C GLY A 376 -18.81 11.58 4.27
N VAL A 377 -18.55 12.86 4.52
CA VAL A 377 -19.59 13.90 4.68
C VAL A 377 -19.22 15.16 3.92
N LEU A 378 -20.16 15.71 3.17
CA LEU A 378 -19.91 16.89 2.32
C LEU A 378 -20.82 18.05 2.70
N SER A 379 -20.27 19.26 2.84
CA SER A 379 -21.07 20.46 3.04
C SER A 379 -21.46 21.15 1.72
N ASP A 380 -22.53 21.93 1.74
CA ASP A 380 -22.94 22.81 0.63
C ASP A 380 -21.87 23.85 0.25
N ALA A 381 -20.93 24.15 1.15
CA ALA A 381 -19.80 25.02 0.89
C ALA A 381 -18.68 24.35 0.08
N GLY A 382 -18.79 23.04 -0.19
CA GLY A 382 -17.80 22.23 -0.88
C GLY A 382 -16.65 21.77 0.03
N THR A 383 -16.73 22.03 1.34
CA THR A 383 -15.81 21.44 2.32
C THR A 383 -16.23 20.00 2.59
N GLY A 384 -15.25 19.11 2.68
CA GLY A 384 -15.49 17.71 3.02
C GLY A 384 -15.03 17.33 4.42
N GLY A 385 -15.30 16.09 4.79
CA GLY A 385 -14.94 15.49 6.06
C GLY A 385 -15.24 13.99 6.09
N VAL A 386 -14.81 13.35 7.16
CA VAL A 386 -15.11 11.94 7.46
C VAL A 386 -15.65 11.87 8.89
N GLU A 387 -16.75 11.15 9.06
CA GLU A 387 -17.32 10.82 10.37
C GLU A 387 -17.06 9.36 10.67
N ILE A 388 -16.58 9.08 11.88
CA ILE A 388 -16.23 7.74 12.35
C ILE A 388 -17.09 7.42 13.57
N VAL A 389 -17.80 6.31 13.52
CA VAL A 389 -18.61 5.77 14.62
C VAL A 389 -18.01 4.46 15.04
N TYR A 390 -17.66 4.34 16.33
CA TYR A 390 -17.02 3.13 16.81
C TYR A 390 -18.01 1.98 16.98
N GLY A 391 -17.53 0.77 16.67
CA GLY A 391 -18.19 -0.48 16.96
C GLY A 391 -18.22 -0.79 18.47
N PRO A 392 -19.06 -1.74 18.91
CA PRO A 392 -20.12 -2.38 18.15
C PRO A 392 -21.34 -1.44 18.03
N LEU A 393 -21.85 -1.32 16.82
CA LEU A 393 -22.98 -0.47 16.49
C LEU A 393 -24.30 -1.00 17.09
N PRO A 394 -25.22 -0.11 17.52
CA PRO A 394 -26.50 -0.51 18.09
C PRO A 394 -27.57 -0.74 17.00
N THR A 395 -28.60 -1.53 17.30
CA THR A 395 -29.82 -1.53 16.47
C THR A 395 -30.61 -0.21 16.57
N GLY A 396 -31.38 0.14 15.54
CA GLY A 396 -32.39 1.19 15.57
C GLY A 396 -32.02 2.40 14.71
N GLN A 397 -31.82 3.56 15.34
CA GLN A 397 -31.47 4.79 14.64
C GLN A 397 -30.33 5.51 15.36
N LEU A 398 -29.37 5.98 14.59
CA LEU A 398 -28.26 6.79 15.06
C LEU A 398 -28.18 8.08 14.23
N ASP A 399 -27.77 9.18 14.87
CA ASP A 399 -27.49 10.44 14.19
C ASP A 399 -25.98 10.56 14.01
N ILE A 400 -25.50 10.62 12.77
CA ILE A 400 -24.07 10.66 12.45
C ILE A 400 -23.41 11.95 12.96
N THR A 401 -24.19 12.99 13.29
CA THR A 401 -23.64 14.21 13.92
C THR A 401 -23.12 13.98 15.34
N ALA A 402 -23.41 12.82 15.92
CA ALA A 402 -22.88 12.36 17.20
C ALA A 402 -21.78 11.29 17.03
N ALA A 403 -21.12 11.24 15.86
CA ALA A 403 -19.95 10.41 15.63
C ALA A 403 -18.87 10.61 16.69
N ASP A 404 -18.09 9.56 16.96
CA ASP A 404 -17.05 9.54 17.97
C ASP A 404 -15.85 10.39 17.53
N VAL A 405 -15.49 10.31 16.24
CA VAL A 405 -14.47 11.14 15.62
C VAL A 405 -15.02 11.81 14.37
N SER A 406 -14.71 13.11 14.25
CA SER A 406 -15.06 13.95 13.10
C SER A 406 -13.79 14.58 12.55
N VAL A 407 -13.42 14.19 11.34
CA VAL A 407 -12.32 14.78 10.58
C VAL A 407 -12.93 15.76 9.58
N PHE A 408 -12.41 16.98 9.50
CA PHE A 408 -12.94 17.96 8.55
C PHE A 408 -11.83 18.72 7.84
N SER A 409 -12.13 19.20 6.63
CA SER A 409 -11.30 20.17 5.93
C SER A 409 -11.77 21.60 6.19
N ALA A 410 -10.82 22.51 6.41
CA ALA A 410 -11.10 23.94 6.49
C ALA A 410 -11.26 24.62 5.11
N VAL A 411 -10.99 23.89 4.03
CA VAL A 411 -11.04 24.39 2.64
C VAL A 411 -12.00 23.56 1.79
N PRO A 412 -12.53 24.12 0.68
CA PRO A 412 -13.44 23.38 -0.19
C PRO A 412 -12.66 22.43 -1.12
N ASP A 413 -12.34 21.25 -0.62
CA ASP A 413 -11.55 20.21 -1.30
C ASP A 413 -12.31 18.89 -1.50
N VAL A 414 -13.54 18.80 -0.97
CA VAL A 414 -14.38 17.59 -1.03
C VAL A 414 -13.68 16.38 -0.38
N LEU A 415 -12.95 16.62 0.73
CA LEU A 415 -12.42 15.56 1.59
C LEU A 415 -13.48 14.50 1.94
N GLY A 416 -13.09 13.23 1.92
CA GLY A 416 -13.99 12.12 2.24
C GLY A 416 -14.94 11.74 1.10
N HIS A 417 -14.68 12.22 -0.13
CA HIS A 417 -15.37 11.69 -1.31
C HIS A 417 -15.08 10.21 -1.56
N ALA A 418 -13.85 9.80 -1.25
CA ALA A 418 -13.40 8.42 -1.17
C ALA A 418 -12.78 8.24 0.22
N VAL A 419 -13.05 7.10 0.84
CA VAL A 419 -12.52 6.70 2.14
C VAL A 419 -12.23 5.21 2.08
N VAL A 420 -11.05 4.80 2.51
CA VAL A 420 -10.65 3.39 2.62
C VAL A 420 -9.90 3.17 3.92
N ILE A 421 -10.03 1.98 4.50
CA ILE A 421 -9.12 1.52 5.55
C ILE A 421 -7.80 1.20 4.84
N ALA A 422 -6.78 2.01 5.08
CA ALA A 422 -5.52 1.92 4.37
C ALA A 422 -4.62 0.76 4.87
N GLY A 423 -4.99 0.13 5.98
CA GLY A 423 -4.11 -0.79 6.70
C GLY A 423 -3.05 -0.02 7.50
N ASP A 424 -2.08 -0.72 8.08
CA ASP A 424 -0.99 -0.12 8.85
C ASP A 424 0.08 0.43 7.88
N MET A 425 0.00 1.70 7.52
CA MET A 425 0.94 2.32 6.58
C MET A 425 2.20 2.83 7.27
N ASP A 426 2.19 3.04 8.60
CA ASP A 426 3.34 3.60 9.32
C ASP A 426 4.06 2.62 10.27
N GLY A 427 3.56 1.39 10.37
CA GLY A 427 4.16 0.26 11.08
C GLY A 427 3.91 0.29 12.59
N ASP A 428 2.89 1.02 13.05
CA ASP A 428 2.56 1.15 14.46
C ASP A 428 1.63 0.05 15.00
N GLY A 429 1.10 -0.78 14.10
CA GLY A 429 0.24 -1.93 14.36
C GLY A 429 -1.26 -1.60 14.39
N TYR A 430 -1.67 -0.39 14.02
CA TYR A 430 -3.07 0.01 13.89
C TYR A 430 -3.44 0.28 12.44
N ASN A 431 -4.72 0.11 12.10
CA ASN A 431 -5.16 0.50 10.76
C ASN A 431 -5.20 2.01 10.64
N ASP A 432 -4.68 2.50 9.52
CA ASP A 432 -4.78 3.88 9.10
C ASP A 432 -6.01 4.08 8.22
N LEU A 433 -6.39 5.35 8.07
CA LEU A 433 -7.50 5.76 7.21
C LEU A 433 -6.97 6.68 6.11
N ALA A 434 -7.27 6.35 4.85
CA ALA A 434 -7.03 7.26 3.74
C ALA A 434 -8.32 7.95 3.32
N ALA A 435 -8.25 9.27 3.10
CA ALA A 435 -9.39 10.09 2.69
C ALA A 435 -9.05 10.95 1.47
N GLY A 436 -9.79 10.74 0.38
CA GLY A 436 -9.62 11.45 -0.88
C GLY A 436 -10.18 12.88 -0.83
N ALA A 437 -9.44 13.83 -1.41
CA ALA A 437 -9.79 15.24 -1.46
C ALA A 437 -9.63 15.77 -2.90
N HIS A 438 -10.40 15.20 -3.83
CA HIS A 438 -10.20 15.37 -5.27
C HIS A 438 -10.36 16.79 -5.82
N ARG A 439 -10.94 17.72 -5.04
CA ARG A 439 -11.01 19.14 -5.43
C ARG A 439 -9.97 20.02 -4.76
N SER A 440 -9.03 19.42 -4.03
CA SER A 440 -7.87 20.11 -3.49
C SER A 440 -7.19 20.95 -4.57
N ALA A 441 -6.79 22.16 -4.17
CA ALA A 441 -6.24 23.16 -5.07
C ALA A 441 -4.73 23.38 -4.89
N THR A 442 -4.04 22.49 -4.17
CA THR A 442 -2.64 22.66 -3.74
C THR A 442 -1.69 22.88 -4.92
N ASN A 443 -1.81 22.07 -5.98
CA ASN A 443 -0.99 22.14 -7.19
C ASN A 443 -1.77 22.70 -8.39
N GLY A 444 -2.77 23.54 -8.12
CA GLY A 444 -3.69 24.08 -9.12
C GLY A 444 -5.11 23.56 -8.92
N ARG A 445 -6.07 24.15 -9.64
CA ARG A 445 -7.50 23.93 -9.41
C ARG A 445 -7.82 22.44 -9.55
N ALA A 446 -8.44 21.84 -8.52
CA ALA A 446 -8.85 20.43 -8.55
C ALA A 446 -7.71 19.50 -9.00
N SER A 447 -6.50 19.77 -8.50
CA SER A 447 -5.39 18.82 -8.64
C SER A 447 -5.63 17.57 -7.82
N GLY A 448 -6.33 17.71 -6.70
CA GLY A 448 -6.70 16.60 -5.86
C GLY A 448 -5.54 16.10 -5.00
N GLY A 449 -5.75 14.93 -4.40
CA GLY A 449 -4.84 14.26 -3.49
C GLY A 449 -5.60 13.40 -2.48
N ALA A 450 -4.86 12.72 -1.61
CA ALA A 450 -5.40 11.94 -0.51
C ALA A 450 -4.61 12.20 0.77
N TRP A 451 -5.32 12.21 1.89
CA TRP A 451 -4.75 12.34 3.23
C TRP A 451 -4.66 10.97 3.88
N VAL A 452 -3.54 10.67 4.54
CA VAL A 452 -3.35 9.46 5.34
C VAL A 452 -3.39 9.85 6.81
N LEU A 453 -4.35 9.30 7.54
CA LEU A 453 -4.57 9.55 8.96
C LEU A 453 -4.14 8.31 9.75
N PRO A 454 -3.11 8.44 10.61
CA PRO A 454 -2.58 7.31 11.35
C PRO A 454 -3.57 6.86 12.44
N GLY A 455 -3.71 5.55 12.60
CA GLY A 455 -4.43 4.94 13.70
C GLY A 455 -3.70 5.11 15.05
N PRO A 456 -4.33 4.76 16.18
CA PRO A 456 -5.78 4.69 16.36
C PRO A 456 -6.38 6.12 16.35
N LEU A 457 -7.46 6.29 15.59
CA LEU A 457 -8.14 7.57 15.40
C LEU A 457 -9.03 7.89 16.59
N THR A 458 -8.48 8.56 17.61
CA THR A 458 -9.18 8.86 18.90
C THR A 458 -9.55 10.33 19.11
N ALA A 459 -9.30 11.20 18.13
CA ALA A 459 -9.50 12.64 18.28
C ALA A 459 -10.12 13.28 17.02
N SER A 460 -11.19 14.06 17.22
CA SER A 460 -11.77 14.90 16.17
C SER A 460 -10.89 16.13 15.90
N GLY A 461 -10.86 16.60 14.66
CA GLY A 461 -9.98 17.70 14.27
C GLY A 461 -9.97 18.03 12.80
N GLU A 462 -9.18 19.03 12.45
CA GLU A 462 -8.93 19.41 11.07
C GLU A 462 -7.88 18.47 10.47
N VAL A 463 -8.09 18.02 9.24
CA VAL A 463 -7.31 16.93 8.63
C VAL A 463 -5.80 17.21 8.62
N SER A 464 -5.36 18.45 8.36
CA SER A 464 -3.94 18.79 8.32
C SER A 464 -3.24 18.77 9.68
N ALA A 465 -4.00 18.70 10.77
CA ALA A 465 -3.49 18.54 12.12
C ALA A 465 -3.50 17.08 12.62
N LEU A 466 -4.28 16.20 11.96
CA LEU A 466 -4.44 14.80 12.35
C LEU A 466 -3.60 13.86 11.47
N ALA A 467 -3.45 14.17 10.19
CA ALA A 467 -2.76 13.32 9.23
C ALA A 467 -1.24 13.23 9.48
N SER A 468 -0.67 12.04 9.26
CA SER A 468 0.78 11.79 9.23
C SER A 468 1.37 12.27 7.90
N GLY A 469 0.60 12.12 6.82
CA GLY A 469 1.00 12.52 5.48
C GLY A 469 -0.14 12.85 4.53
N VAL A 470 0.24 13.41 3.38
CA VAL A 470 -0.64 13.76 2.28
C VAL A 470 0.07 13.52 0.95
N VAL A 471 -0.60 12.82 0.04
CA VAL A 471 -0.17 12.68 -1.35
C VAL A 471 -0.90 13.70 -2.21
N LEU A 472 -0.14 14.51 -2.94
CA LEU A 472 -0.62 15.66 -3.67
C LEU A 472 -0.76 15.33 -5.16
N GLY A 473 -1.90 15.67 -5.76
CA GLY A 473 -2.11 15.56 -7.19
C GLY A 473 -1.15 16.43 -8.01
N GLU A 474 -0.89 16.04 -9.25
CA GLU A 474 0.17 16.62 -10.07
C GLU A 474 -0.23 17.90 -10.80
N ALA A 475 -1.38 17.92 -11.50
CA ALA A 475 -1.81 19.04 -12.33
C ALA A 475 -3.29 19.41 -12.12
N SER A 476 -3.71 20.53 -12.70
CA SER A 476 -5.07 21.05 -12.51
C SER A 476 -6.11 20.22 -13.27
N ASP A 477 -7.28 20.06 -12.66
CA ASP A 477 -8.45 19.36 -13.20
C ASP A 477 -8.26 17.83 -13.39
N ASP A 478 -7.18 17.24 -12.85
CA ASP A 478 -6.90 15.79 -12.86
C ASP A 478 -7.74 15.00 -11.83
N ASN A 479 -8.24 15.69 -10.79
CA ASN A 479 -9.02 15.16 -9.67
C ASN A 479 -8.40 13.94 -8.97
N ALA A 480 -7.10 13.97 -8.63
CA ALA A 480 -6.49 12.87 -7.88
C ALA A 480 -7.22 12.58 -6.55
N GLY A 481 -7.37 11.31 -6.18
CA GLY A 481 -8.10 10.91 -4.97
C GLY A 481 -9.62 11.00 -5.09
N GLU A 482 -10.15 10.93 -6.31
CA GLU A 482 -11.60 10.75 -6.55
C GLU A 482 -12.04 9.33 -6.17
N TYR A 483 -11.18 8.34 -6.44
CA TYR A 483 -11.27 6.95 -6.01
C TYR A 483 -9.95 6.53 -5.37
N LEU A 484 -10.06 5.62 -4.39
CA LEU A 484 -8.96 5.05 -3.64
C LEU A 484 -9.18 3.55 -3.54
N ALA A 485 -8.10 2.78 -3.47
CA ALA A 485 -8.13 1.40 -3.02
C ALA A 485 -6.98 1.15 -2.04
N ALA A 486 -7.22 0.25 -1.11
CA ALA A 486 -6.23 -0.27 -0.19
C ALA A 486 -6.52 -1.75 0.01
N GLY A 487 -5.47 -2.55 0.15
CA GLY A 487 -5.60 -4.01 0.12
C GLY A 487 -4.47 -4.75 0.81
N GLY A 488 -3.58 -4.03 1.51
CA GLY A 488 -2.43 -4.59 2.19
C GLY A 488 -1.11 -4.15 1.55
N ASP A 489 -0.11 -4.98 1.79
CA ASP A 489 1.29 -4.80 1.41
C ASP A 489 1.52 -5.35 0.00
N THR A 490 1.87 -4.49 -0.95
CA THR A 490 2.03 -4.84 -2.37
C THR A 490 3.49 -5.09 -2.78
N ASP A 491 4.45 -4.65 -1.97
CA ASP A 491 5.88 -4.81 -2.22
C ASP A 491 6.60 -5.75 -1.22
N GLY A 492 5.97 -6.07 -0.11
CA GLY A 492 6.49 -7.00 0.90
C GLY A 492 7.36 -6.38 1.97
N ASP A 493 7.31 -5.07 2.14
CA ASP A 493 8.07 -4.37 3.17
C ASP A 493 7.45 -4.48 4.58
N GLY A 494 6.22 -5.01 4.66
CA GLY A 494 5.43 -5.20 5.88
C GLY A 494 4.54 -4.02 6.25
N LEU A 495 4.46 -2.99 5.41
CA LEU A 495 3.56 -1.85 5.53
C LEU A 495 2.45 -1.95 4.49
N SER A 496 1.30 -1.34 4.78
CA SER A 496 0.20 -1.31 3.81
C SER A 496 0.35 -0.17 2.82
N ASP A 497 -0.15 -0.40 1.61
CA ASP A 497 -0.02 0.51 0.48
C ASP A 497 -1.35 1.12 0.05
N LEU A 498 -1.26 2.26 -0.63
CA LEU A 498 -2.42 3.04 -1.06
C LEU A 498 -2.42 3.25 -2.56
N VAL A 499 -3.54 2.89 -3.18
CA VAL A 499 -3.83 3.23 -4.58
C VAL A 499 -4.63 4.52 -4.63
N VAL A 500 -4.16 5.46 -5.44
CA VAL A 500 -4.82 6.74 -5.69
C VAL A 500 -5.09 6.88 -7.19
N SER A 501 -6.32 7.20 -7.58
CA SER A 501 -6.63 7.46 -8.99
C SER A 501 -6.76 8.95 -9.29
N ALA A 502 -6.33 9.35 -10.50
CA ALA A 502 -6.55 10.66 -11.10
C ALA A 502 -7.11 10.44 -12.51
N ARG A 503 -8.39 10.08 -12.57
CA ARG A 503 -9.03 9.60 -13.81
C ARG A 503 -9.15 10.62 -14.94
N TRP A 504 -8.94 11.90 -14.64
CA TRP A 504 -8.93 12.98 -15.64
C TRP A 504 -7.52 13.44 -16.00
N ALA A 505 -6.48 12.78 -15.45
CA ALA A 505 -5.11 13.15 -15.75
C ALA A 505 -4.81 13.07 -17.26
N ASP A 506 -4.25 14.15 -17.78
CA ASP A 506 -3.66 14.18 -19.11
C ASP A 506 -2.38 13.34 -19.12
N THR A 507 -2.33 12.36 -20.01
CA THR A 507 -1.16 11.47 -20.20
C THR A 507 -0.44 11.85 -21.51
N THR A 508 -0.06 10.87 -22.32
CA THR A 508 0.26 11.09 -23.74
C THR A 508 -0.97 11.48 -24.56
N VAL A 509 -2.17 11.28 -23.99
CA VAL A 509 -3.48 11.63 -24.53
C VAL A 509 -4.29 12.46 -23.52
N VAL A 510 -5.28 13.20 -24.00
CA VAL A 510 -6.16 14.02 -23.15
C VAL A 510 -7.10 13.12 -22.35
N ASP A 511 -7.25 13.40 -21.05
CA ASP A 511 -8.08 12.64 -20.12
C ASP A 511 -7.84 11.11 -20.22
N GLY A 512 -6.57 10.70 -20.39
CA GLY A 512 -6.20 9.29 -20.44
C GLY A 512 -6.46 8.60 -19.10
N GLY A 513 -6.25 9.35 -18.00
CA GLY A 513 -6.34 8.88 -16.63
C GLY A 513 -5.01 8.31 -16.14
N ARG A 514 -4.75 8.45 -14.84
CA ARG A 514 -3.60 7.85 -14.15
C ARG A 514 -4.04 7.15 -12.87
N VAL A 515 -3.33 6.09 -12.52
CA VAL A 515 -3.41 5.40 -11.24
C VAL A 515 -2.01 5.34 -10.63
N TYR A 516 -1.93 5.61 -9.33
CA TYR A 516 -0.68 5.66 -8.58
C TYR A 516 -0.76 4.65 -7.45
N LEU A 517 0.25 3.80 -7.32
CA LEU A 517 0.45 2.98 -6.13
C LEU A 517 1.52 3.66 -5.29
N VAL A 518 1.16 3.99 -4.06
CA VAL A 518 1.99 4.69 -3.09
C VAL A 518 2.31 3.72 -1.98
N HIS A 519 3.58 3.31 -1.88
CA HIS A 519 3.98 2.41 -0.81
C HIS A 519 4.09 3.13 0.54
N GLY A 520 3.86 2.39 1.62
CA GLY A 520 4.17 2.85 2.98
C GLY A 520 5.68 3.12 3.18
N PRO A 521 6.08 3.95 4.15
CA PRO A 521 5.25 4.82 4.97
C PRO A 521 4.98 6.18 4.31
N VAL A 522 3.74 6.65 4.42
CA VAL A 522 3.35 7.99 3.93
C VAL A 522 3.46 9.02 5.06
N SER A 523 4.51 9.84 5.02
CA SER A 523 4.71 10.92 5.99
C SER A 523 5.03 12.26 5.33
N GLY A 524 4.52 13.35 5.91
CA GLY A 524 4.66 14.68 5.33
C GLY A 524 3.94 14.83 3.99
N ALA A 525 4.39 15.76 3.15
CA ALA A 525 3.77 16.01 1.84
C ALA A 525 4.61 15.36 0.73
N ALA A 526 3.98 14.45 -0.02
CA ALA A 526 4.57 13.78 -1.19
C ALA A 526 3.79 14.13 -2.47
N SER A 527 4.47 14.10 -3.61
CA SER A 527 3.84 14.28 -4.92
C SER A 527 3.46 12.91 -5.48
N LEU A 528 2.27 12.78 -6.09
CA LEU A 528 1.92 11.55 -6.81
C LEU A 528 2.84 11.28 -8.02
N GLY A 529 3.51 12.31 -8.55
CA GLY A 529 4.53 12.13 -9.58
C GLY A 529 5.80 11.39 -9.10
N ASP A 530 5.95 11.20 -7.78
CA ASP A 530 7.03 10.45 -7.14
C ASP A 530 6.54 9.11 -6.56
N ALA A 531 5.32 8.66 -6.92
CA ALA A 531 4.77 7.39 -6.45
C ALA A 531 5.59 6.19 -6.95
N SER A 532 5.58 5.10 -6.18
CA SER A 532 6.34 3.86 -6.47
C SER A 532 6.01 3.28 -7.84
N LEU A 533 4.73 3.27 -8.20
CA LEU A 533 4.25 2.86 -9.52
C LEU A 533 3.21 3.84 -10.07
N ILE A 534 3.37 4.22 -11.34
CA ILE A 534 2.49 5.14 -12.07
C ILE A 534 1.99 4.46 -13.35
N LEU A 535 0.68 4.22 -13.42
CA LEU A 535 0.03 3.55 -14.54
C LEU A 535 -0.80 4.57 -15.33
N SER A 536 -0.49 4.72 -16.62
CA SER A 536 -1.09 5.75 -17.47
C SER A 536 -1.99 5.16 -18.55
N GLY A 537 -3.22 5.67 -18.64
CA GLY A 537 -4.12 5.35 -19.73
C GLY A 537 -3.63 5.93 -21.06
N GLU A 538 -3.74 5.13 -22.13
CA GLU A 538 -3.21 5.46 -23.47
C GLU A 538 -4.31 5.79 -24.49
N VAL A 539 -5.58 5.66 -24.08
CA VAL A 539 -6.76 5.97 -24.90
C VAL A 539 -7.42 7.25 -24.41
N ALA A 540 -7.56 8.22 -25.32
CA ALA A 540 -8.10 9.54 -24.99
C ALA A 540 -9.53 9.45 -24.42
N SER A 541 -9.77 10.09 -23.28
CA SER A 541 -11.04 10.07 -22.57
C SER A 541 -11.53 8.67 -22.16
N ALA A 542 -10.61 7.69 -22.07
CA ALA A 542 -10.94 6.38 -21.51
C ALA A 542 -11.12 6.44 -19.99
N THR A 543 -10.57 7.47 -19.34
CA THR A 543 -10.69 7.74 -17.91
C THR A 543 -10.23 6.55 -17.06
N ALA A 544 -9.02 6.06 -17.34
CA ALA A 544 -8.37 5.03 -16.54
C ALA A 544 -8.35 5.42 -15.06
N GLY A 545 -8.66 4.48 -14.18
CA GLY A 545 -8.82 4.73 -12.75
C GLY A 545 -10.16 5.35 -12.37
N LEU A 546 -11.21 5.17 -13.21
CA LEU A 546 -12.58 5.47 -12.80
C LEU A 546 -12.95 4.66 -11.56
N ASP A 547 -12.51 3.41 -11.49
CA ASP A 547 -12.56 2.61 -10.29
C ASP A 547 -11.30 1.76 -10.20
N VAL A 548 -10.90 1.42 -8.98
CA VAL A 548 -9.69 0.67 -8.68
C VAL A 548 -9.95 -0.29 -7.54
N ALA A 549 -9.34 -1.47 -7.60
CA ALA A 549 -9.45 -2.48 -6.55
C ALA A 549 -8.14 -3.23 -6.40
N LEU A 550 -7.95 -3.84 -5.23
CA LEU A 550 -6.88 -4.78 -4.95
C LEU A 550 -7.50 -6.13 -4.57
N GLY A 551 -6.83 -7.23 -4.91
CA GLY A 551 -7.21 -8.56 -4.45
C GLY A 551 -6.25 -9.63 -4.96
N ASP A 552 -6.12 -10.72 -4.21
CA ASP A 552 -5.36 -11.90 -4.63
C ASP A 552 -6.16 -12.68 -5.69
N LEU A 553 -5.65 -12.69 -6.92
CA LEU A 553 -6.26 -13.33 -8.08
C LEU A 553 -5.40 -14.45 -8.66
N ASP A 554 -4.26 -14.79 -8.06
CA ASP A 554 -3.43 -15.92 -8.52
C ASP A 554 -3.00 -16.91 -7.42
N GLY A 555 -3.42 -16.64 -6.18
CA GLY A 555 -3.25 -17.48 -5.00
C GLY A 555 -1.91 -17.26 -4.30
N ASP A 556 -1.21 -16.18 -4.62
CA ASP A 556 0.00 -15.75 -3.94
C ASP A 556 -0.31 -14.73 -2.80
N PRO A 557 0.66 -14.33 -1.97
CA PRO A 557 0.38 -13.46 -0.83
C PRO A 557 0.25 -11.97 -1.21
N TRP A 558 0.45 -11.60 -2.47
CA TRP A 558 0.51 -10.24 -2.98
C TRP A 558 -0.73 -9.92 -3.79
N PRO A 559 -1.46 -8.84 -3.48
CA PRO A 559 -2.68 -8.54 -4.21
C PRO A 559 -2.39 -7.93 -5.59
N GLU A 560 -3.15 -8.35 -6.60
CA GLU A 560 -3.21 -7.74 -7.92
C GLU A 560 -3.92 -6.39 -7.86
N LEU A 561 -3.45 -5.43 -8.67
CA LEU A 561 -4.10 -4.15 -8.92
C LEU A 561 -5.02 -4.23 -10.13
N LEU A 562 -6.30 -3.94 -9.91
CA LEU A 562 -7.33 -3.84 -10.94
C LEU A 562 -7.64 -2.37 -11.25
N ILE A 563 -7.64 -2.01 -12.54
CA ILE A 563 -7.89 -0.64 -13.00
C ILE A 563 -9.01 -0.61 -14.03
N GLY A 564 -10.09 0.09 -13.72
CA GLY A 564 -11.19 0.34 -14.65
C GLY A 564 -10.89 1.46 -15.64
N SER A 565 -11.19 1.22 -16.91
CA SER A 565 -10.99 2.13 -18.04
C SER A 565 -12.27 2.20 -18.88
N LEU A 566 -13.23 3.03 -18.46
CA LEU A 566 -14.62 3.05 -18.96
C LEU A 566 -14.75 3.33 -20.47
N GLY A 567 -13.93 4.24 -21.02
CA GLY A 567 -14.05 4.68 -22.41
C GLY A 567 -13.23 3.87 -23.41
N GLU A 568 -12.53 2.83 -22.95
CA GLU A 568 -11.69 1.99 -23.80
C GLU A 568 -12.52 1.14 -24.76
N ASP A 569 -12.13 1.13 -26.05
CA ASP A 569 -12.84 0.44 -27.14
C ASP A 569 -14.34 0.75 -27.26
N GLY A 570 -14.83 1.79 -26.58
CA GLY A 570 -16.25 2.16 -26.48
C GLY A 570 -17.10 1.23 -25.61
N ALA A 571 -16.52 0.23 -24.95
CA ALA A 571 -17.19 -0.71 -24.06
C ALA A 571 -16.68 -0.63 -22.61
N GLY A 572 -15.42 -0.27 -22.43
CA GLY A 572 -14.73 -0.30 -21.15
C GLY A 572 -13.89 -1.57 -20.98
N ALA A 573 -12.87 -1.48 -20.14
CA ALA A 573 -11.95 -2.57 -19.83
C ALA A 573 -11.50 -2.53 -18.37
N VAL A 574 -11.07 -3.67 -17.85
CA VAL A 574 -10.32 -3.78 -16.59
C VAL A 574 -8.93 -4.28 -16.90
N HIS A 575 -7.91 -3.54 -16.48
CA HIS A 575 -6.50 -3.91 -16.60
C HIS A 575 -6.03 -4.46 -15.27
N ILE A 576 -5.37 -5.61 -15.29
CA ILE A 576 -4.89 -6.32 -14.11
C ILE A 576 -3.37 -6.32 -14.15
N PHE A 577 -2.76 -5.79 -13.10
CA PHE A 577 -1.32 -5.81 -12.86
C PHE A 577 -1.07 -6.70 -11.66
N ASN A 578 -0.24 -7.72 -11.82
CA ASN A 578 0.10 -8.60 -10.71
C ASN A 578 0.90 -7.87 -9.64
N GLY A 579 0.78 -8.37 -8.42
CA GLY A 579 1.64 -7.98 -7.30
C GLY A 579 3.09 -8.45 -7.50
N ARG A 580 3.82 -8.62 -6.40
CA ARG A 580 5.23 -9.00 -6.43
C ARG A 580 5.44 -10.43 -6.94
N GLY A 581 6.09 -10.55 -8.09
CA GLY A 581 6.57 -11.82 -8.65
C GLY A 581 5.62 -12.45 -9.67
N TYR A 582 6.19 -12.82 -10.83
CA TYR A 582 5.48 -13.43 -11.96
C TYR A 582 5.70 -14.94 -12.07
#